data_AF-G0UZ38-F1
#
_entry.id   AF-G0UZ38-F1
#
_cell.length_a   1.000
_cell.length_b   1.000
_cell.length_c   1.000
_cell.angle_alpha   90.00
_cell.angle_beta   90.00
_cell.angle_gamma   90.00
#
_symmetry.space_group_name_H-M   'P 1'
#
loop_
_entity.id
_entity.type
_entity.pdbx_description
1 polymer ?
#
loop_
_entity_poly.entity_id
_entity_poly.type
_entity_poly.pdbx_seq_one_letter_code
_entity_poly.pdbx_strand_id
1 'polypeptide(L)'
;MLYFSPCPASSHRTALFSCWRLARGHSMSSKSIDAMMAKAVTSSSSFFSNMNAVQGIKQRKDAIRKERRDRVSTLSQWYGMKKSRLSAEERQELELLKFRNLINPELKHHAPKNNAGVSKFVEFGFFAGTGRNKRKRLKSFADEWMEENPELQQVVEKRLKHNVRLNRKTKERMAKKAAREAERAKERKVSKRMKEKDQWL
;
A
#
# COMPACT_ATOMS: atom_id res chain seq x y z
N MET A 1 -10.57 -36.75 22.66
CA MET A 1 -11.54 -35.85 23.31
C MET A 1 -11.82 -34.69 22.36
N LEU A 2 -12.97 -34.74 21.69
CA LEU A 2 -13.44 -33.73 20.74
C LEU A 2 -14.67 -33.07 21.38
N TYR A 3 -14.60 -31.77 21.63
CA TYR A 3 -15.74 -30.99 22.13
C TYR A 3 -16.46 -30.34 20.94
N PHE A 4 -17.63 -30.88 20.62
CA PHE A 4 -18.68 -30.21 19.86
C PHE A 4 -19.63 -29.56 20.88
N SER A 5 -19.85 -28.25 20.77
CA SER A 5 -20.92 -27.56 21.50
C SER A 5 -22.01 -27.12 20.51
N PRO A 6 -23.29 -27.42 20.78
CA PRO A 6 -24.42 -27.14 19.88
C PRO A 6 -25.05 -25.75 20.08
N CYS A 7 -25.64 -25.24 18.99
CA CYS A 7 -26.55 -24.08 18.97
C CYS A 7 -27.83 -24.32 19.79
N PRO A 8 -28.38 -23.31 20.48
CA PRO A 8 -29.75 -23.35 20.96
C PRO A 8 -30.74 -22.70 19.97
N ALA A 9 -31.86 -23.39 19.78
CA ALA A 9 -33.07 -22.94 19.14
C ALA A 9 -34.11 -22.49 20.19
N SER A 10 -34.88 -21.45 19.89
CA SER A 10 -36.15 -21.07 20.56
C SER A 10 -36.92 -20.19 19.57
N SER A 11 -37.95 -20.66 18.85
CA SER A 11 -39.33 -21.01 19.23
C SER A 11 -40.24 -19.81 19.60
N HIS A 12 -41.48 -19.87 19.07
CA HIS A 12 -42.66 -19.01 19.28
C HIS A 12 -42.69 -17.71 18.45
N ARG A 13 -43.77 -17.30 17.77
CA ARG A 13 -45.20 -17.68 17.82
C ARG A 13 -45.89 -17.17 16.54
N THR A 14 -46.85 -17.95 16.05
CA THR A 14 -47.90 -17.56 15.10
C THR A 14 -48.86 -16.55 15.73
N ALA A 15 -49.29 -15.56 14.94
CA ALA A 15 -50.49 -14.76 15.20
C ALA A 15 -51.19 -14.47 13.87
N LEU A 16 -52.38 -15.05 13.70
CA LEU A 16 -53.37 -14.73 12.68
C LEU A 16 -54.53 -13.98 13.33
N PHE A 17 -55.21 -13.15 12.54
CA PHE A 17 -56.48 -12.42 12.77
C PHE A 17 -56.41 -11.28 13.80
N SER A 18 -57.03 -10.11 13.60
CA SER A 18 -57.87 -9.53 12.55
C SER A 18 -58.05 -8.04 12.90
N CYS A 19 -58.14 -7.14 11.92
CA CYS A 19 -59.06 -5.99 12.01
C CYS A 19 -59.17 -5.32 10.65
N TRP A 20 -60.34 -5.49 10.03
CA TRP A 20 -60.85 -4.56 9.04
C TRP A 20 -60.78 -3.13 9.60
N ARG A 21 -60.20 -2.20 8.85
CA ARG A 21 -60.45 -0.77 9.08
C ARG A 21 -60.83 -0.11 7.76
N LEU A 22 -62.05 0.40 7.78
CA LEU A 22 -62.75 1.08 6.71
C LEU A 22 -61.89 2.08 5.95
N ALA A 23 -62.13 2.06 4.64
CA ALA A 23 -61.91 3.12 3.69
C ALA A 23 -62.07 4.53 4.30
N ARG A 24 -60.97 5.28 4.34
CA ARG A 24 -61.02 6.73 4.27
C ARG A 24 -60.76 7.12 2.82
N GLY A 25 -61.86 7.47 2.14
CA GLY A 25 -61.81 8.12 0.83
C GLY A 25 -61.00 9.40 0.93
N HIS A 26 -59.75 9.34 0.48
CA HIS A 26 -59.02 10.53 0.11
C HIS A 26 -59.54 10.90 -1.27
N SER A 27 -60.21 12.04 -1.36
CA SER A 27 -60.46 12.67 -2.65
C SER A 27 -59.13 12.84 -3.35
N MET A 28 -58.90 12.06 -4.41
CA MET A 28 -57.87 12.31 -5.39
C MET A 28 -58.06 13.74 -5.89
N SER A 29 -57.29 14.70 -5.35
CA SER A 29 -57.38 16.07 -5.82
C SER A 29 -57.06 16.08 -7.32
N SER A 30 -57.83 16.82 -8.12
CA SER A 30 -57.65 16.95 -9.57
C SER A 30 -56.19 17.24 -9.97
N LYS A 31 -55.49 18.02 -9.13
CA LYS A 31 -54.06 18.34 -9.29
C LYS A 31 -53.14 17.11 -9.36
N SER A 32 -53.48 16.00 -8.69
CA SER A 32 -52.69 14.77 -8.73
C SER A 32 -52.89 14.00 -10.03
N ILE A 33 -54.09 14.04 -10.60
CA ILE A 33 -54.42 13.37 -11.86
C ILE A 33 -53.83 14.21 -13.01
N ASP A 34 -53.98 15.53 -12.95
CA ASP A 34 -53.38 16.45 -13.93
C ASP A 34 -51.85 16.36 -13.92
N ALA A 35 -51.22 16.20 -12.76
CA ALA A 35 -49.77 15.98 -12.67
C ALA A 35 -49.34 14.61 -13.23
N MET A 36 -50.15 13.56 -13.06
CA MET A 36 -49.87 12.25 -13.67
C MET A 36 -50.09 12.27 -15.18
N MET A 37 -51.13 12.95 -15.66
CA MET A 37 -51.41 13.12 -17.09
C MET A 37 -50.36 14.00 -17.76
N ALA A 38 -49.94 15.11 -17.15
CA ALA A 38 -48.84 15.95 -17.65
C ALA A 38 -47.51 15.17 -17.76
N LYS A 39 -47.27 14.19 -16.89
CA LYS A 39 -46.09 13.30 -16.95
C LYS A 39 -46.21 12.20 -18.00
N ALA A 40 -47.44 11.84 -18.38
CA ALA A 40 -47.76 10.89 -19.45
C ALA A 40 -47.87 11.55 -20.84
N VAL A 41 -47.88 12.88 -20.92
CA VAL A 41 -47.84 13.64 -22.18
C VAL A 41 -46.44 13.53 -22.79
N THR A 42 -46.25 12.49 -23.59
CA THR A 42 -45.03 12.18 -24.34
C THR A 42 -44.77 13.14 -25.52
N SER A 43 -45.66 14.11 -25.76
CA SER A 43 -45.59 15.05 -26.88
C SER A 43 -44.95 16.40 -26.53
N SER A 44 -44.59 16.64 -25.27
CA SER A 44 -43.94 17.90 -24.87
C SER A 44 -42.42 17.85 -25.11
N SER A 45 -41.83 18.93 -25.61
CA SER A 45 -40.36 18.98 -25.83
C SER A 45 -39.55 18.83 -24.53
N SER A 46 -40.17 19.14 -23.38
CA SER A 46 -39.62 18.94 -22.03
C SER A 46 -39.53 17.46 -21.63
N PHE A 47 -40.39 16.59 -22.16
CA PHE A 47 -40.34 15.15 -21.94
C PHE A 47 -39.09 14.54 -22.60
N PHE A 48 -38.79 14.92 -23.84
CA PHE A 48 -37.61 14.43 -24.56
C PHE A 48 -36.30 15.07 -24.09
N SER A 49 -36.32 16.33 -23.65
CA SER A 49 -35.10 16.99 -23.13
C SER A 49 -34.66 16.44 -21.77
N ASN A 50 -35.58 15.98 -20.92
CA ASN A 50 -35.23 15.28 -19.67
C ASN A 50 -34.87 13.79 -19.86
N MET A 51 -35.27 13.16 -20.98
CA MET A 51 -34.88 11.78 -21.32
C MET A 51 -33.41 11.67 -21.81
N ASN A 52 -32.78 12.78 -22.20
CA ASN A 52 -31.39 12.81 -22.67
C ASN A 52 -30.33 12.52 -21.59
N ALA A 53 -30.72 12.32 -20.33
CA ALA A 53 -29.81 11.96 -19.24
C ALA A 53 -29.76 10.46 -18.92
N VAL A 54 -30.40 9.59 -19.73
CA VAL A 54 -30.23 8.13 -19.57
C VAL A 54 -28.84 7.77 -20.08
N GLN A 55 -27.88 7.72 -19.15
CA GLN A 55 -26.50 7.32 -19.46
C GLN A 55 -26.50 6.02 -20.27
N GLY A 56 -25.88 6.07 -21.45
CA GLY A 56 -25.81 4.92 -22.34
C GLY A 56 -25.14 3.72 -21.65
N ILE A 57 -25.46 2.50 -22.10
CA ILE A 57 -24.92 1.26 -21.49
C ILE A 57 -23.38 1.30 -21.40
N LYS A 58 -22.71 1.89 -22.40
CA LYS A 58 -21.27 2.09 -22.42
C LYS A 58 -20.79 3.03 -21.30
N GLN A 59 -21.46 4.18 -21.12
CA GLN A 59 -21.15 5.15 -20.06
C GLN A 59 -21.34 4.55 -18.67
N ARG A 60 -22.40 3.76 -18.44
CA ARG A 60 -22.60 3.05 -17.17
C ARG A 60 -21.50 2.03 -16.91
N LYS A 61 -21.13 1.24 -17.93
CA LYS A 61 -20.01 0.28 -17.81
C LYS A 61 -18.68 0.97 -17.53
N ASP A 62 -18.42 2.11 -18.17
CA ASP A 62 -17.18 2.87 -17.96
C ASP A 62 -17.16 3.56 -16.59
N ALA A 63 -18.31 4.04 -16.09
CA ALA A 63 -18.44 4.54 -14.73
C ALA A 63 -18.14 3.44 -13.69
N ILE A 64 -18.71 2.24 -13.86
CA ILE A 64 -18.44 1.09 -12.98
C ILE A 64 -16.95 0.69 -13.04
N ARG A 65 -16.33 0.70 -14.23
CA ARG A 65 -14.88 0.42 -14.37
C ARG A 65 -14.02 1.48 -13.70
N LYS A 66 -14.39 2.75 -13.80
CA LYS A 66 -13.71 3.86 -13.12
C LYS A 66 -13.83 3.70 -11.60
N GLU A 67 -15.03 3.46 -11.10
CA GLU A 67 -15.27 3.24 -9.68
C GLU A 67 -14.47 2.04 -9.13
N ARG A 68 -14.42 0.92 -9.88
CA ARG A 68 -13.58 -0.23 -9.49
C ARG A 68 -12.09 0.13 -9.43
N ARG A 69 -11.58 0.92 -10.38
CA ARG A 69 -10.17 1.38 -10.36
C ARG A 69 -9.91 2.32 -9.18
N ASP A 70 -10.84 3.22 -8.91
CA ASP A 70 -10.76 4.17 -7.80
C ASP A 70 -10.75 3.42 -6.47
N ARG A 71 -11.64 2.42 -6.27
CA ARG A 71 -11.67 1.56 -5.08
C ARG A 71 -10.38 0.75 -4.85
N VAL A 72 -9.71 0.28 -5.91
CA VAL A 72 -8.43 -0.46 -5.77
C VAL A 72 -7.26 0.48 -5.48
N SER A 73 -7.34 1.72 -5.99
CA SER A 73 -6.29 2.72 -5.84
C SER A 73 -6.46 3.61 -4.61
N THR A 74 -7.55 3.46 -3.86
CA THR A 74 -7.83 4.24 -2.64
C THR A 74 -8.00 3.31 -1.45
N LEU A 75 -7.50 3.73 -0.30
CA LEU A 75 -7.63 3.02 0.96
C LEU A 75 -8.80 3.62 1.74
N SER A 76 -9.99 3.01 1.62
CA SER A 76 -11.22 3.51 2.24
C SER A 76 -11.15 3.60 3.77
N GLN A 77 -10.39 2.70 4.40
CA GLN A 77 -10.14 2.71 5.85
C GLN A 77 -9.41 3.98 6.33
N TRP A 78 -8.67 4.63 5.44
CA TRP A 78 -7.86 5.81 5.73
C TRP A 78 -8.39 7.03 4.98
N TYR A 79 -9.67 7.35 5.18
CA TYR A 79 -10.32 8.53 4.58
C TYR A 79 -10.14 8.68 3.06
N GLY A 80 -9.96 7.56 2.34
CA GLY A 80 -9.75 7.57 0.89
C GLY A 80 -8.31 7.85 0.45
N MET A 81 -7.31 7.59 1.30
CA MET A 81 -5.89 7.78 0.99
C MET A 81 -5.52 7.12 -0.34
N LYS A 82 -4.92 7.88 -1.25
CA LYS A 82 -4.63 7.40 -2.60
C LYS A 82 -3.32 6.63 -2.65
N LYS A 83 -3.24 5.66 -3.56
CA LYS A 83 -2.01 4.94 -3.85
C LYS A 83 -1.00 5.91 -4.44
N SER A 84 0.18 6.00 -3.84
CA SER A 84 1.20 6.97 -4.20
C SER A 84 1.88 6.58 -5.51
N ARG A 85 2.03 7.55 -6.42
CA ARG A 85 2.88 7.44 -7.61
C ARG A 85 4.21 8.12 -7.30
N LEU A 86 5.07 7.40 -6.59
CA LEU A 86 6.32 7.97 -6.06
C LEU A 86 7.32 8.28 -7.19
N SER A 87 7.80 9.51 -7.22
CA SER A 87 8.93 9.95 -8.04
C SER A 87 10.24 9.30 -7.56
N ALA A 88 11.34 9.44 -8.33
CA ALA A 88 12.63 8.90 -7.92
C ALA A 88 13.16 9.57 -6.64
N GLU A 89 12.99 10.89 -6.54
CA GLU A 89 13.39 11.71 -5.39
C GLU A 89 12.62 11.31 -4.13
N GLU A 90 11.29 11.20 -4.23
CA GLU A 90 10.42 10.79 -3.12
C GLU A 90 10.73 9.38 -2.60
N ARG A 91 11.17 8.47 -3.48
CA ARG A 91 11.62 7.13 -3.07
C ARG A 91 12.90 7.19 -2.26
N GLN A 92 13.86 8.01 -2.68
CA GLN A 92 15.10 8.20 -1.95
C GLN A 92 14.82 8.81 -0.57
N GLU A 93 13.91 9.80 -0.48
CA GLU A 93 13.49 10.38 0.80
C GLU A 93 12.87 9.35 1.75
N LEU A 94 12.00 8.47 1.23
CA LEU A 94 11.43 7.38 2.03
C LEU A 94 12.49 6.36 2.48
N GLU A 95 13.54 6.16 1.69
CA GLU A 95 14.67 5.34 2.10
C GLU A 95 15.50 6.02 3.19
N LEU A 96 15.70 7.34 3.11
CA LEU A 96 16.39 8.13 4.12
C LEU A 96 15.73 8.03 5.50
N LEU A 97 14.40 7.97 5.56
CA LEU A 97 13.67 7.77 6.82
C LEU A 97 14.05 6.47 7.56
N LYS A 98 14.50 5.42 6.86
CA LYS A 98 14.98 4.18 7.50
C LYS A 98 16.24 4.42 8.31
N PHE A 99 17.03 5.42 7.94
CA PHE A 99 18.29 5.77 8.56
C PHE A 99 18.15 6.83 9.65
N ARG A 100 16.93 7.21 10.04
CA ARG A 100 16.68 8.23 11.08
C ARG A 100 17.41 7.99 12.41
N ASN A 101 17.65 6.73 12.76
CA ASN A 101 18.30 6.34 14.01
C ASN A 101 19.82 6.64 14.00
N LEU A 102 20.40 7.00 12.85
CA LEU A 102 21.82 7.31 12.75
C LEU A 102 22.20 8.66 13.36
N ILE A 103 21.23 9.58 13.44
CA ILE A 103 21.50 10.99 13.71
C ILE A 103 21.16 11.34 15.14
N ASN A 104 19.95 11.01 15.57
CA ASN A 104 19.54 11.28 16.94
C ASN A 104 20.20 10.28 17.88
N PRO A 105 21.13 10.73 18.76
CA PRO A 105 21.80 9.84 19.70
C PRO A 105 20.80 9.18 20.66
N GLU A 106 19.69 9.84 20.94
CA GLU A 106 18.58 9.32 21.76
C GLU A 106 17.80 8.20 21.05
N LEU A 107 17.74 8.23 19.72
CA LEU A 107 17.01 7.23 18.92
C LEU A 107 17.88 6.03 18.50
N LYS A 108 19.15 5.99 18.91
CA LYS A 108 20.11 4.90 18.55
C LYS A 108 19.61 3.51 18.92
N HIS A 109 18.79 3.39 19.95
CA HIS A 109 18.29 2.11 20.48
C HIS A 109 16.92 1.70 19.93
N HIS A 110 16.27 2.53 19.11
CA HIS A 110 15.07 2.05 18.43
C HIS A 110 15.47 1.04 17.38
N ALA A 111 14.93 -0.18 17.49
CA ALA A 111 15.13 -1.21 16.50
C ALA A 111 14.78 -0.65 15.10
N PRO A 112 15.63 -0.82 14.08
CA PRO A 112 15.25 -0.51 12.73
C PRO A 112 14.01 -1.33 12.40
N LYS A 113 12.87 -0.67 12.18
CA LYS A 113 11.66 -1.36 11.76
C LYS A 113 11.96 -1.93 10.38
N ASN A 114 12.14 -3.25 10.31
CA ASN A 114 12.36 -3.99 9.06
C ASN A 114 11.05 -4.02 8.27
N ASN A 115 10.65 -2.86 7.74
CA ASN A 115 9.55 -2.77 6.81
C ASN A 115 10.08 -3.33 5.49
N ALA A 116 9.76 -4.60 5.21
CA ALA A 116 10.19 -5.34 4.02
C ALA A 116 9.65 -4.76 2.69
N GLY A 117 8.99 -3.61 2.71
CA GLY A 117 8.56 -2.87 1.52
C GLY A 117 8.22 -1.42 1.85
N VAL A 118 8.32 -0.56 0.83
CA VAL A 118 7.75 0.80 0.87
C VAL A 118 6.23 0.67 0.88
N SER A 119 5.55 1.36 1.80
CA SER A 119 4.08 1.36 1.82
C SER A 119 3.55 1.92 0.51
N LYS A 120 2.51 1.29 -0.05
CA LYS A 120 1.92 1.68 -1.35
C LYS A 120 1.07 2.95 -1.27
N PHE A 121 0.70 3.34 -0.05
CA PHE A 121 -0.11 4.50 0.24
C PHE A 121 0.73 5.40 1.14
N VAL A 122 1.18 6.52 0.59
CA VAL A 122 2.03 7.52 1.24
C VAL A 122 1.59 8.88 0.72
N GLU A 123 1.51 9.86 1.61
CA GLU A 123 1.25 11.24 1.25
C GLU A 123 2.37 12.11 1.83
N PHE A 124 2.96 12.94 0.97
CA PHE A 124 3.93 13.95 1.39
C PHE A 124 3.15 15.21 1.76
N GLY A 125 3.29 15.62 3.02
CA GLY A 125 2.71 16.84 3.55
C GLY A 125 3.79 17.77 4.07
N PHE A 126 3.42 19.03 4.24
CA PHE A 126 4.25 20.02 4.92
C PHE A 126 3.54 20.47 6.19
N PHE A 127 4.31 20.85 7.21
CA PHE A 127 3.74 21.41 8.43
C PHE A 127 3.25 22.84 8.17
N ALA A 128 1.93 23.03 8.23
CA ALA A 128 1.30 24.33 8.01
C ALA A 128 1.42 25.31 9.20
N GLY A 129 2.09 24.92 10.28
CA GLY A 129 2.24 25.73 11.49
C GLY A 129 3.21 26.93 11.35
N THR A 130 3.04 27.90 12.23
CA THR A 130 3.93 29.07 12.43
C THR A 130 5.25 28.68 13.10
N GLY A 131 6.02 27.81 12.45
CA GLY A 131 7.42 27.58 12.82
C GLY A 131 8.24 28.85 12.63
N ARG A 132 9.11 29.17 13.60
CA ARG A 132 9.86 30.44 13.71
C ARG A 132 10.84 30.75 12.56
N ASN A 133 11.05 29.83 11.61
CA ASN A 133 11.96 30.05 10.47
C ASN A 133 11.30 29.75 9.12
N LYS A 134 10.77 30.80 8.47
CA LYS A 134 10.34 30.72 7.06
C LYS A 134 11.51 30.58 6.08
N ARG A 135 12.71 31.03 6.47
CA ARG A 135 13.91 31.10 5.61
C ARG A 135 14.65 29.76 5.44
N LYS A 136 14.39 28.79 6.31
CA LYS A 136 15.02 27.46 6.28
C LYS A 136 14.09 26.36 5.78
N ARG A 137 12.95 26.73 5.18
CA ARG A 137 12.02 25.75 4.63
C ARG A 137 12.58 25.25 3.32
N LEU A 138 13.12 24.03 3.33
CA LEU A 138 13.63 23.42 2.12
C LEU A 138 12.54 22.56 1.49
N LYS A 139 12.75 22.21 0.22
CA LYS A 139 11.76 21.48 -0.57
C LYS A 139 11.75 19.99 -0.19
N SER A 140 12.92 19.44 0.15
CA SER A 140 13.13 18.03 0.44
C SER A 140 13.60 17.82 1.87
N PHE A 141 13.12 16.74 2.48
CA PHE A 141 13.65 16.24 3.74
C PHE A 141 15.16 15.99 3.68
N ALA A 142 15.69 15.54 2.53
CA ALA A 142 17.12 15.26 2.37
C ALA A 142 17.96 16.54 2.50
N ASP A 143 17.47 17.64 1.92
CA ASP A 143 18.14 18.93 1.96
C ASP A 143 18.13 19.49 3.40
N GLU A 144 16.98 19.41 4.09
CA GLU A 144 16.87 19.81 5.50
C GLU A 144 17.87 19.04 6.36
N TRP A 145 18.04 17.75 6.07
CA TRP A 145 18.95 16.90 6.81
C TRP A 145 20.42 17.28 6.66
N MET A 146 20.83 17.63 5.44
CA MET A 146 22.20 18.02 5.15
C MET A 146 22.54 19.38 5.75
N GLU A 147 21.60 20.33 5.74
CA GLU A 147 21.82 21.66 6.33
C GLU A 147 21.85 21.62 7.86
N GLU A 148 20.99 20.81 8.50
CA GLU A 148 20.92 20.75 9.97
C GLU A 148 22.08 19.97 10.60
N ASN A 149 22.69 19.01 9.88
CA ASN A 149 23.68 18.08 10.46
C ASN A 149 24.94 17.95 9.59
N PRO A 150 25.84 18.95 9.58
CA PRO A 150 27.08 18.88 8.78
C PRO A 150 28.01 17.73 9.22
N GLU A 151 27.95 17.31 10.49
CA GLU A 151 28.75 16.20 11.01
C GLU A 151 28.34 14.84 10.41
N LEU A 152 27.09 14.72 9.93
CA LEU A 152 26.57 13.51 9.33
C LEU A 152 27.44 13.06 8.15
N GLN A 153 27.79 14.00 7.28
CA GLN A 153 28.55 13.73 6.08
C GLN A 153 29.87 13.01 6.42
N GLN A 154 30.55 13.47 7.46
CA GLN A 154 31.79 12.86 7.93
C GLN A 154 31.58 11.44 8.49
N VAL A 155 30.49 11.21 9.24
CA VAL A 155 30.17 9.89 9.79
C VAL A 155 29.84 8.90 8.68
N VAL A 156 29.05 9.33 7.69
CA VAL A 156 28.69 8.53 6.53
C VAL A 156 29.94 8.16 5.73
N GLU A 157 30.82 9.11 5.45
CA GLU A 157 32.08 8.85 4.75
C GLU A 157 32.97 7.84 5.48
N LYS A 158 33.13 7.99 6.81
CA LYS A 158 33.89 7.05 7.63
C LYS A 158 33.31 5.64 7.55
N ARG A 159 31.98 5.49 7.63
CA ARG A 159 31.29 4.20 7.54
C ARG A 159 31.38 3.59 6.13
N LEU A 160 31.24 4.39 5.08
CA LEU A 160 31.38 3.93 3.70
C LEU A 160 32.80 3.38 3.46
N LYS A 161 33.83 4.13 3.85
CA LYS A 161 35.23 3.69 3.77
C LYS A 161 35.44 2.37 4.53
N HIS A 162 34.89 2.26 5.74
CA HIS A 162 34.96 1.04 6.53
C HIS A 162 34.27 -0.16 5.86
N ASN A 163 33.05 0.01 5.35
CA ASN A 163 32.28 -1.05 4.69
C ASN A 163 32.94 -1.50 3.38
N VAL A 164 33.47 -0.58 2.58
CA VAL A 164 34.26 -0.92 1.38
C VAL A 164 35.48 -1.75 1.75
N ARG A 165 36.20 -1.36 2.81
CA ARG A 165 37.35 -2.13 3.31
C ARG A 165 36.96 -3.53 3.77
N LEU A 166 35.85 -3.66 4.49
CA LEU A 166 35.34 -4.97 4.93
C LEU A 166 34.93 -5.84 3.75
N ASN A 167 34.18 -5.30 2.78
CA ASN A 167 33.74 -6.01 1.58
C ASN A 167 34.93 -6.50 0.72
N ARG A 168 36.01 -5.71 0.65
CA ARG A 168 37.25 -6.15 0.01
C ARG A 168 37.88 -7.32 0.75
N LYS A 169 38.04 -7.21 2.07
CA LYS A 169 38.61 -8.28 2.91
C LYS A 169 37.79 -9.57 2.88
N THR A 170 36.46 -9.46 2.84
CA THR A 170 35.58 -10.65 2.76
C THR A 170 35.71 -11.32 1.39
N LYS A 171 35.75 -10.56 0.29
CA LYS A 171 36.01 -11.10 -1.06
C LYS A 171 37.36 -11.80 -1.15
N GLU A 172 38.42 -11.19 -0.62
CA GLU A 172 39.76 -11.79 -0.57
C GLU A 172 39.77 -13.10 0.24
N ARG A 173 39.12 -13.13 1.40
CA ARG A 173 38.99 -14.35 2.22
C ARG A 173 38.19 -15.45 1.51
N MET A 174 37.10 -15.08 0.85
CA MET A 174 36.27 -16.02 0.08
C MET A 174 37.03 -16.59 -1.11
N ALA A 175 37.78 -15.75 -1.84
CA ALA A 175 38.64 -16.20 -2.93
C ALA A 175 39.74 -17.15 -2.44
N LYS A 176 40.39 -16.84 -1.30
CA LYS A 176 41.41 -17.71 -0.71
C LYS A 176 40.82 -19.05 -0.24
N LYS A 177 39.61 -19.05 0.33
CA LYS A 177 38.90 -20.27 0.73
C LYS A 177 38.54 -21.12 -0.50
N ALA A 178 37.99 -20.50 -1.54
CA ALA A 178 37.64 -21.17 -2.79
C ALA A 178 38.88 -21.77 -3.49
N ALA A 179 40.01 -21.05 -3.52
CA ALA A 179 41.26 -21.55 -4.08
C ALA A 179 41.76 -22.79 -3.33
N ARG A 180 41.78 -22.76 -1.99
CA ARG A 180 42.16 -23.91 -1.16
C ARG A 180 41.21 -25.10 -1.32
N GLU A 181 39.92 -24.86 -1.44
CA GLU A 181 38.94 -25.93 -1.70
C GLU A 181 39.13 -26.53 -3.10
N ALA A 182 39.45 -25.72 -4.11
CA ALA A 182 39.76 -26.18 -5.45
C ALA A 182 41.06 -27.01 -5.49
N GLU A 183 42.11 -26.61 -4.76
CA GLU A 183 43.34 -27.39 -4.60
C GLU A 183 43.07 -28.74 -3.95
N ARG A 184 42.37 -28.77 -2.80
CA ARG A 184 41.98 -30.02 -2.14
C ARG A 184 41.10 -30.91 -3.03
N ALA A 185 40.24 -30.33 -3.86
CA ALA A 185 39.43 -31.08 -4.81
C ALA A 185 40.27 -31.71 -5.93
N LYS A 186 41.31 -31.01 -6.41
CA LYS A 186 42.29 -31.56 -7.36
C LYS A 186 43.09 -32.70 -6.73
N GLU A 187 43.62 -32.51 -5.52
CA GLU A 187 44.35 -33.54 -4.77
C GLU A 187 43.51 -34.81 -4.57
N ARG A 188 42.24 -34.65 -4.15
CA ARG A 188 41.30 -35.78 -4.00
C ARG A 188 41.03 -36.52 -5.32
N LYS A 189 40.99 -35.81 -6.46
CA LYS A 189 40.82 -36.44 -7.77
C LYS A 189 42.07 -37.21 -8.19
N VAL A 190 43.26 -36.68 -7.92
CA VAL A 190 44.54 -37.37 -8.21
C VAL A 190 44.69 -38.62 -7.34
N SER A 191 44.40 -38.53 -6.03
CA SER A 191 44.48 -39.69 -5.12
C SER A 191 43.47 -40.79 -5.46
N LYS A 192 42.28 -40.43 -5.95
CA LYS A 192 41.29 -41.42 -6.43
C LYS A 192 41.78 -42.16 -7.67
N ARG A 193 42.35 -41.45 -8.66
CA ARG A 193 42.89 -42.06 -9.88
C ARG A 193 44.06 -43.01 -9.62
N MET A 194 44.93 -42.69 -8.65
CA MET A 194 46.02 -43.62 -8.29
C MET A 194 45.50 -44.88 -7.60
N LYS A 195 44.54 -44.76 -6.66
CA LYS A 195 43.91 -45.93 -6.02
C LYS A 195 43.19 -46.85 -7.01
N GLU A 196 42.54 -46.28 -8.02
CA GLU A 196 41.89 -47.06 -9.07
C GLU A 196 42.91 -47.83 -9.90
N LYS A 197 44.05 -47.22 -10.24
CA LYS A 197 45.10 -47.86 -11.04
C LYS A 197 45.79 -49.03 -10.33
N ASP A 198 45.97 -48.95 -9.01
CA ASP A 198 46.53 -50.03 -8.19
C ASP A 198 45.55 -51.19 -7.97
N GLN A 199 44.25 -51.00 -8.26
CA GLN A 199 43.22 -52.04 -8.10
C GLN A 199 43.10 -52.97 -9.33
N TRP A 200 43.75 -52.61 -10.44
CA TRP A 200 43.75 -53.35 -11.70
C TRP A 200 45.12 -53.99 -12.03
N LEU A 201 46.11 -53.81 -11.14
CA LEU A 201 47.40 -54.52 -11.14
C LEU A 201 47.36 -55.66 -10.12
#